data_AF-A0A388QJD2-F1
#
_entry.id   AF-A0A388QJD2-F1
#
_cell.length_a   1.000
_cell.length_b   1.000
_cell.length_c   1.000
_cell.angle_alpha   90.00
_cell.angle_beta   90.00
_cell.angle_gamma   90.00
#
_symmetry.space_group_name_H-M   'P 1'
#
loop_
_entity.id
_entity.type
_entity.pdbx_description
1 polymer ?
#
loop_
_entity_poly.entity_id
_entity_poly.type
_entity_poly.pdbx_seq_one_letter_code
_entity_poly.pdbx_strand_id
1 'polypeptide(L)' 'MGSKEKCTICSDKISLHFNPMEEWGIKGPLCGKCYSKKIDKHYVGDHVRVNKEE' A
#
# COMPACT_ATOMS: atom_id res chain seq x y z
N MET A 1 10.70 15.97 -17.89
CA MET A 1 11.43 15.25 -16.82
C MET A 1 10.44 14.34 -16.11
N GLY A 2 10.32 13.08 -16.54
CA GLY A 2 9.45 12.10 -15.87
C GLY A 2 10.10 11.68 -14.56
N SER A 3 9.79 12.35 -13.47
CA SER A 3 10.16 11.94 -12.12
C SER A 3 9.59 10.54 -11.90
N LYS A 4 10.45 9.53 -11.97
CA LYS A 4 10.12 8.17 -11.52
C LYS A 4 9.81 8.29 -10.04
N GLU A 5 8.54 8.42 -9.70
CA GLU A 5 8.09 8.52 -8.32
C GLU A 5 8.61 7.30 -7.55
N LYS A 6 9.16 7.58 -6.38
CA LYS A 6 9.79 6.58 -5.51
C LYS A 6 8.91 6.39 -4.29
N CYS A 7 8.88 5.17 -3.79
CA CYS A 7 8.10 4.86 -2.61
C CYS A 7 8.64 5.63 -1.40
N THR A 8 7.78 6.33 -0.67
CA THR A 8 8.17 7.05 0.55
C THR A 8 8.76 6.12 1.62
N ILE A 9 8.39 4.83 1.62
CA ILE A 9 8.85 3.85 2.62
C ILE A 9 10.17 3.17 2.21
N CYS A 10 10.24 2.60 1.02
CA CYS A 10 11.42 1.81 0.59
C CYS A 10 12.33 2.53 -0.41
N SER A 11 11.97 3.74 -0.86
CA SER A 11 12.69 4.51 -1.89
C SER A 11 12.85 3.81 -3.25
N ASP A 12 12.23 2.64 -3.45
CA ASP A 12 12.23 1.94 -4.73
C ASP A 12 11.35 2.65 -5.76
N LYS A 13 11.65 2.36 -7.02
CA LYS A 13 10.83 2.80 -8.15
C LYS A 13 9.42 2.23 -8.05
N ILE A 14 8.42 3.09 -8.12
CA ILE A 14 7.02 2.69 -8.12
C ILE A 14 6.62 2.29 -9.54
N SER A 15 6.11 1.07 -9.72
CA SER A 15 5.43 0.65 -10.95
C SER A 15 3.94 0.97 -10.91
N LEU A 16 3.32 0.82 -9.73
CA LEU A 16 1.92 1.12 -9.47
C LEU A 16 1.80 1.97 -8.21
N HIS A 17 1.21 3.15 -8.35
CA HIS A 17 1.07 4.14 -7.27
C HIS A 17 -0.08 3.76 -6.35
N PHE A 18 0.20 3.69 -5.05
CA PHE A 18 -0.79 3.52 -4.01
C PHE A 18 -0.82 4.75 -3.12
N ASN A 19 -2.02 5.28 -2.89
CA ASN A 19 -2.24 6.34 -1.93
C ASN A 19 -2.36 5.71 -0.53
N PRO A 20 -1.55 6.13 0.46
CA PRO A 20 -1.72 5.67 1.84
C PRO A 20 -3.07 6.10 2.40
N MET A 21 -3.60 5.34 3.36
CA MET A 21 -4.80 5.77 4.09
C MET A 21 -4.47 6.93 5.03
N GLU A 22 -5.44 7.81 5.26
CA GLU A 22 -5.28 9.01 6.10
C GLU A 22 -4.86 8.64 7.53
N GLU A 23 -5.44 7.56 8.07
CA GLU A 23 -5.12 6.98 9.38
C GLU A 23 -3.64 6.57 9.54
N TRP A 24 -2.91 6.34 8.45
CA TRP A 24 -1.50 5.95 8.53
C TRP A 24 -0.56 7.14 8.70
N GLY A 25 -1.03 8.38 8.47
CA GLY A 25 -0.23 9.59 8.60
C GLY A 25 0.94 9.69 7.61
N ILE A 26 0.92 8.93 6.52
CA ILE A 26 1.99 8.91 5.51
C ILE A 26 1.64 9.90 4.40
N LYS A 27 2.58 10.81 4.07
CA LYS A 27 2.45 11.71 2.92
C LYS A 27 3.38 11.25 1.79
N GLY A 28 2.80 11.05 0.61
CA GLY A 28 3.51 10.65 -0.61
C GLY A 28 3.18 9.23 -1.08
N PRO A 29 3.65 8.86 -2.28
CA PRO A 29 3.22 7.65 -2.95
C PRO A 29 3.88 6.40 -2.35
N LEU A 30 3.11 5.32 -2.25
CA LEU A 30 3.58 4.01 -1.83
C LEU A 30 3.63 3.04 -3.01
N CYS A 31 4.57 2.09 -2.96
CA CYS A 31 4.53 0.93 -3.82
C CYS A 31 3.58 -0.13 -3.23
N GLY A 32 3.06 -1.01 -4.07
CA GLY A 32 2.10 -2.05 -3.64
C GLY A 32 2.64 -2.94 -2.53
N LYS A 33 3.94 -3.26 -2.54
CA LYS A 33 4.59 -4.06 -1.49
C LYS A 33 4.51 -3.38 -0.12
N CYS A 34 4.78 -2.07 -0.06
CA CYS A 34 4.74 -1.30 1.18
C CYS A 34 3.30 -1.05 1.63
N TYR A 35 2.38 -0.83 0.68
CA TYR A 35 0.96 -0.66 0.97
C TYR A 35 0.36 -1.93 1.59
N SER A 36 0.57 -3.10 0.98
CA SER A 36 0.09 -4.38 1.53
C SER A 36 0.67 -4.70 2.91
N LYS A 37 1.97 -4.45 3.14
CA LYS A 37 2.59 -4.58 4.47
C LYS A 37 1.95 -3.67 5.51
N LYS A 38 1.47 -2.49 5.10
CA LYS A 38 0.79 -1.57 5.99
C LYS A 38 -0.61 -2.06 6.33
N ILE A 39 -1.36 -2.55 5.34
CA ILE A 39 -2.66 -3.19 5.57
C ILE A 39 -2.52 -4.35 6.55
N ASP A 40 -1.58 -5.25 6.29
CA ASP A 40 -1.33 -6.43 7.14
C ASP A 40 -1.03 -6.05 8.61
N LYS A 41 -0.25 -4.99 8.82
CA LYS A 41 0.04 -4.47 10.17
C LYS A 41 -1.14 -3.78 10.84
N HIS A 42 -1.97 -3.05 10.08
CA HIS A 42 -3.09 -2.30 10.64
C HIS A 42 -4.32 -3.17 10.87
N TYR A 43 -4.58 -4.14 10.00
CA TYR A 43 -5.69 -5.08 10.08
C TYR A 43 -5.14 -6.48 10.35
N VAL A 44 -4.59 -6.65 11.56
CA VAL A 44 -4.15 -7.95 12.06
C VAL A 44 -5.36 -8.85 12.28
N GLY A 45 -5.65 -9.71 11.30
CA GLY A 45 -6.71 -10.71 11.37
C GLY A 45 -6.82 -11.52 10.07
N ASP A 46 -7.34 -12.74 10.18
CA ASP A 46 -7.67 -13.59 9.04
C ASP A 46 -8.82 -12.95 8.24
N HIS A 47 -8.46 -12.28 7.14
CA HIS A 47 -9.41 -11.72 6.20
C HIS A 47 -9.89 -12.82 5.26
N VAL A 48 -10.94 -13.54 5.65
CA VAL A 48 -11.63 -14.44 4.73
C VAL A 48 -12.46 -13.59 3.76
N ARG A 49 -12.35 -13.88 2.46
CA ARG A 49 -13.28 -13.33 1.46
C ARG A 49 -14.67 -13.88 1.74
N VAL A 50 -15.46 -13.14 2.50
CA VAL A 50 -16.89 -13.40 2.63
C VAL A 50 -17.54 -13.04 1.29
N ASN A 51 -18.40 -13.92 0.77
CA ASN A 51 -18.99 -13.90 -0.58
C ASN A 51 -18.11 -14.49 -1.70
N LYS A 52 -17.67 -15.74 -1.54
CA LYS A 52 -17.55 -16.63 -2.70
C LYS A 52 -18.85 -17.41 -2.77
N GLU A 53 -19.83 -16.86 -3.47
CA GLU A 53 -20.98 -17.66 -3.90
C GLU A 53 -20.41 -18.78 -4.80
N GLU A 54 -20.75 -20.03 -4.45
CA GLU A 54 -20.28 -21.26 -5.11
C GLU A 54 -20.81 -21.38 -6.55
#